data_AF-A0A957SBM0-F1
#
_entry.id   AF-A0A957SBM0-F1
#
_cell.length_a   1.000
_cell.length_b   1.000
_cell.length_c   1.000
_cell.angle_alpha   90.00
_cell.angle_beta   90.00
_cell.angle_gamma   90.00
#
_symmetry.space_group_name_H-M   'P 1'
#
loop_
_entity.id
_entity.type
_entity.pdbx_description
1 polymer ?
#
loop_
_entity_poly.entity_id
_entity_poly.type
_entity_poly.pdbx_seq_one_letter_code
_entity_poly.pdbx_strand_id
1 'polypeptide(L)'
;MRPTTAAFGDTLRLGGERNVGDNTIFTAYTTRGRYWRAVVFDTFDGRSWQNTTEQEERFEEDSILPVANWLMREPVTQTITLLSPTGNVIFGAPDVYLANVPIEGQVQPVQATGLLATSDGSSALPYEFTFMRSRRTLDPGMSYSVVSLQTVVTEKALREASTDYPATIRERYLQLPENFSSAIAALAQEMIADRFAATAPEQPTPYDQAKVIEQYLRTIEYDDAIPAPPPDQDPIEYFLFDIKRGYCDYYATAMVLMLRSLGIPSRAVSGYAEGLYSEEDGFYSVREVDAHTWVEVYFPDYGWIEFEPTAGETSLQRPSGEEVDRGDENFQDNPSGVNEPSSPEDLQDELMNPPFLEDLPQDFGSIGGGGGLASWSWQLWAALTVVLL
;
A
#
# COMPACT_ATOMS: atom_id res chain seq x y z
N MET A 1 -16.53 19.51 13.34
CA MET A 1 -16.27 18.19 13.95
C MET A 1 -16.25 17.19 12.80
N ARG A 2 -15.08 16.69 12.40
CA ARG A 2 -14.99 15.60 11.41
C ARG A 2 -15.57 14.31 12.04
N PRO A 3 -16.15 13.38 11.27
CA PRO A 3 -16.55 12.08 11.80
C PRO A 3 -15.36 11.41 12.52
N THR A 4 -15.63 10.71 13.63
CA THR A 4 -14.60 10.00 14.41
C THR A 4 -13.98 8.84 13.65
N THR A 5 -14.71 8.27 12.69
CA THR A 5 -14.24 7.19 11.82
C THR A 5 -13.61 7.79 10.56
N ALA A 6 -12.38 7.39 10.24
CA ALA A 6 -11.73 7.77 8.99
C ALA A 6 -12.54 7.21 7.81
N ALA A 7 -13.22 8.09 7.07
CA ALA A 7 -13.90 7.74 5.83
C ALA A 7 -12.94 8.03 4.67
N PHE A 8 -12.45 6.97 4.02
CA PHE A 8 -11.65 7.10 2.80
C PHE A 8 -12.57 7.37 1.61
N GLY A 9 -12.22 8.37 0.82
CA GLY A 9 -12.94 8.76 -0.38
C GLY A 9 -11.98 9.36 -1.40
N ASP A 10 -12.54 9.93 -2.46
CA ASP A 10 -11.74 10.38 -3.61
C ASP A 10 -11.01 11.70 -3.36
N THR A 11 -11.11 12.26 -2.15
CA THR A 11 -10.45 13.52 -1.79
C THR A 11 -9.81 13.47 -0.40
N LEU A 12 -8.66 14.11 -0.25
CA LEU A 12 -7.97 14.32 1.03
C LEU A 12 -7.58 15.80 1.14
N ARG A 13 -8.08 16.50 2.15
CA ARG A 13 -7.85 17.94 2.33
C ARG A 13 -6.98 18.25 3.53
N LEU A 14 -5.88 18.98 3.29
CA LEU A 14 -5.01 19.50 4.33
C LEU A 14 -5.77 20.51 5.20
N GLY A 15 -5.56 20.43 6.52
CA GLY A 15 -6.27 21.24 7.50
C GLY A 15 -5.46 21.48 8.76
N GLY A 16 -6.09 22.05 9.78
CA GLY A 16 -5.49 22.12 11.11
C GLY A 16 -5.62 20.80 11.86
N GLU A 17 -5.77 20.91 13.17
CA GLU A 17 -5.85 19.79 14.10
C GLU A 17 -6.63 18.57 13.58
N ARG A 18 -5.99 17.41 13.69
CA ARG A 18 -6.55 16.11 13.40
C ARG A 18 -6.95 15.44 14.71
N ASN A 19 -8.22 15.04 14.79
CA ASN A 19 -8.73 14.25 15.90
C ASN A 19 -9.11 12.87 15.38
N VAL A 20 -8.37 11.86 15.80
CA VAL A 20 -8.65 10.44 15.52
C VAL A 20 -9.00 9.74 16.82
N GLY A 21 -10.02 8.89 16.80
CA GLY A 21 -10.34 8.05 17.95
C GLY A 21 -9.41 6.84 18.04
N ASP A 22 -9.66 5.97 19.02
CA ASP A 22 -8.82 4.79 19.30
C ASP A 22 -9.58 3.47 19.13
N ASN A 23 -10.73 3.50 18.44
CA ASN A 23 -11.51 2.30 18.21
C ASN A 23 -10.79 1.36 17.24
N THR A 24 -10.82 0.06 17.50
CA THR A 24 -10.33 -0.94 16.54
C THR A 24 -11.26 -0.97 15.32
N ILE A 25 -10.65 -0.81 14.14
CA ILE A 25 -11.34 -0.81 12.85
C ILE A 25 -11.40 -2.23 12.29
N PHE A 26 -10.28 -2.95 12.31
CA PHE A 26 -10.22 -4.34 11.89
C PHE A 26 -9.02 -5.06 12.53
N THR A 27 -9.05 -6.38 12.47
CA THR A 27 -7.85 -7.21 12.64
C THR A 27 -7.43 -7.77 11.28
N ALA A 28 -6.13 -7.98 11.10
CA ALA A 28 -5.58 -8.55 9.88
C ALA A 28 -4.61 -9.69 10.19
N TYR A 29 -4.92 -10.87 9.66
CA TYR A 29 -4.06 -12.05 9.71
C TYR A 29 -3.25 -12.14 8.44
N THR A 30 -1.93 -12.03 8.56
CA THR A 30 -0.99 -12.11 7.44
C THR A 30 0.45 -12.29 7.94
N THR A 31 1.34 -12.80 7.08
CA THR A 31 2.77 -12.90 7.38
C THR A 31 3.47 -11.55 7.44
N ARG A 32 3.00 -10.57 6.66
CA ARG A 32 3.64 -9.27 6.46
C ARG A 32 2.57 -8.17 6.35
N GLY A 33 2.41 -7.40 7.42
CA GLY A 33 1.58 -6.20 7.44
C GLY A 33 2.46 -4.95 7.45
N ARG A 34 2.08 -3.92 6.68
CA ARG A 34 2.76 -2.61 6.79
C ARG A 34 1.86 -1.43 6.48
N TYR A 35 1.15 -1.49 5.36
CA TYR A 35 0.14 -0.51 5.00
C TYR A 35 -1.08 -1.21 4.44
N TRP A 36 -2.25 -0.75 4.88
CA TRP A 36 -3.56 -1.23 4.45
C TRP A 36 -4.17 -0.15 3.55
N ARG A 37 -3.82 -0.21 2.26
CA ARG A 37 -4.23 0.76 1.23
C ARG A 37 -5.75 0.82 1.10
N ALA A 38 -6.28 2.04 1.07
CA ALA A 38 -7.66 2.30 0.71
C ALA A 38 -7.74 3.03 -0.63
N VAL A 39 -7.02 4.14 -0.77
CA VAL A 39 -7.15 5.04 -1.91
C VAL A 39 -5.81 5.68 -2.30
N VAL A 40 -5.62 5.87 -3.61
CA VAL A 40 -4.48 6.54 -4.22
C VAL A 40 -4.92 7.89 -4.78
N PHE A 41 -4.10 8.92 -4.60
CA PHE A 41 -4.34 10.25 -5.15
C PHE A 41 -3.31 10.63 -6.20
N ASP A 42 -3.77 11.22 -7.32
CA ASP A 42 -2.90 11.62 -8.42
C ASP A 42 -2.72 13.14 -8.53
N THR A 43 -3.74 13.93 -8.17
CA THR A 43 -3.77 15.37 -8.41
C THR A 43 -3.82 16.16 -7.11
N PHE A 44 -2.95 17.16 -6.97
CA PHE A 44 -2.98 18.13 -5.87
C PHE A 44 -3.30 19.53 -6.40
N ASP A 45 -4.35 20.16 -5.85
CA ASP A 45 -4.83 21.48 -6.28
C ASP A 45 -4.23 22.66 -5.50
N GLY A 46 -3.25 22.39 -4.64
CA GLY A 46 -2.66 23.37 -3.72
C GLY A 46 -3.20 23.28 -2.29
N ARG A 47 -4.31 22.57 -2.07
CA ARG A 47 -4.87 22.34 -0.71
C ARG A 47 -5.42 20.93 -0.49
N SER A 48 -5.86 20.27 -1.54
CA SER A 48 -6.48 18.95 -1.48
C SER A 48 -5.93 18.04 -2.57
N TRP A 49 -5.75 16.78 -2.19
CA TRP A 49 -5.52 15.67 -3.07
C TRP A 49 -6.84 15.14 -3.64
N GLN A 50 -6.79 14.66 -4.88
CA GLN A 50 -7.91 14.09 -5.61
C GLN A 50 -7.47 12.79 -6.30
N ASN A 51 -8.31 11.76 -6.22
CA ASN A 51 -8.27 10.60 -7.11
C ASN A 51 -9.10 10.97 -8.33
N THR A 52 -8.47 11.09 -9.49
CA THR A 52 -9.14 11.50 -10.74
C THR A 52 -9.44 10.31 -11.65
N THR A 53 -9.37 9.09 -11.13
CA THR A 53 -9.64 7.87 -11.89
C THR A 53 -11.13 7.71 -12.14
N GLU A 54 -11.52 7.80 -13.41
CA GLU A 54 -12.93 7.67 -13.83
C GLU A 54 -13.31 6.26 -14.27
N GLN A 55 -12.36 5.45 -14.73
CA GLN A 55 -12.65 4.10 -15.21
C GLN A 55 -12.94 3.18 -14.02
N GLU A 56 -14.12 2.57 -14.02
CA GLU A 56 -14.52 1.56 -13.04
C GLU A 56 -14.63 0.19 -13.72
N GLU A 57 -14.09 -0.82 -13.07
CA GLU A 57 -14.19 -2.22 -13.50
C GLU A 57 -14.78 -3.08 -12.38
N ARG A 58 -15.46 -4.16 -12.77
CA ARG A 58 -16.11 -5.08 -11.85
C ARG A 58 -15.58 -6.48 -12.04
N PHE A 59 -15.28 -7.11 -10.91
CA PHE A 59 -14.74 -8.46 -10.86
C PHE A 59 -15.61 -9.31 -9.92
N GLU A 60 -15.79 -10.57 -10.28
CA GLU A 60 -16.45 -11.54 -9.41
C GLU A 60 -15.47 -12.01 -8.33
N GLU A 61 -15.99 -12.57 -7.24
CA GLU A 61 -15.15 -13.19 -6.22
C GLU A 61 -14.28 -14.31 -6.81
N ASP A 62 -13.10 -14.50 -6.25
CA ASP A 62 -12.10 -15.50 -6.63
C ASP A 62 -11.60 -15.39 -8.08
N SER A 63 -11.99 -14.34 -8.80
CA SER A 63 -11.47 -14.04 -10.13
C SER A 63 -10.07 -13.43 -10.04
N ILE A 64 -9.21 -13.82 -10.98
CA ILE A 64 -7.86 -13.27 -11.09
C ILE A 64 -7.96 -11.84 -11.61
N LEU A 65 -7.48 -10.89 -10.80
CA LEU A 65 -7.43 -9.49 -11.17
C LEU A 65 -6.25 -9.23 -12.11
N PRO A 66 -6.44 -8.45 -13.19
CA PRO A 66 -5.43 -8.25 -14.22
C PRO A 66 -4.39 -7.23 -13.77
N VAL A 67 -3.65 -7.46 -12.69
CA VAL A 67 -2.57 -6.56 -12.25
C VAL A 67 -1.27 -6.80 -13.01
N ALA A 68 -0.39 -5.79 -13.03
CA ALA A 68 0.90 -5.87 -13.71
C ALA A 68 1.84 -6.86 -13.02
N ASN A 69 2.66 -7.56 -13.82
CA ASN A 69 3.70 -8.44 -13.30
C ASN A 69 4.98 -7.63 -13.01
N TRP A 70 5.03 -6.98 -11.86
CA TRP A 70 6.23 -6.24 -11.42
C TRP A 70 7.33 -7.19 -10.93
N LEU A 71 8.58 -6.81 -11.17
CA LEU A 71 9.73 -7.55 -10.65
C LEU A 71 9.79 -7.46 -9.12
N MET A 72 10.33 -8.52 -8.48
CA MET A 72 10.52 -8.61 -7.02
C MET A 72 9.22 -8.37 -6.24
N ARG A 73 8.18 -9.10 -6.65
CA ARG A 73 6.93 -9.21 -5.91
C ARG A 73 6.77 -10.62 -5.36
N GLU A 74 6.23 -10.70 -4.16
CA GLU A 74 5.85 -11.96 -3.51
C GLU A 74 4.37 -11.91 -3.14
N PRO A 75 3.62 -13.00 -3.34
CA PRO A 75 2.24 -13.09 -2.91
C PRO A 75 2.15 -13.09 -1.38
N VAL A 76 1.16 -12.37 -0.86
CA VAL A 76 0.84 -12.32 0.56
C VAL A 76 -0.67 -12.35 0.74
N THR A 77 -1.16 -13.45 1.32
CA THR A 77 -2.57 -13.56 1.74
C THR A 77 -2.81 -12.75 3.01
N GLN A 78 -3.89 -11.98 2.99
CA GLN A 78 -4.36 -11.18 4.11
C GLN A 78 -5.82 -11.50 4.36
N THR A 79 -6.15 -11.94 5.57
CA THR A 79 -7.54 -12.12 6.01
C THR A 79 -7.88 -10.99 6.97
N ILE A 80 -8.81 -10.12 6.58
CA ILE A 80 -9.20 -8.92 7.31
C ILE A 80 -10.58 -9.12 7.90
N THR A 81 -10.71 -8.93 9.21
CA THR A 81 -11.99 -9.00 9.93
C THR A 81 -12.37 -7.62 10.42
N LEU A 82 -13.47 -7.08 9.91
CA LEU A 82 -13.93 -5.74 10.25
C LEU A 82 -14.59 -5.73 11.62
N LEU A 83 -14.26 -4.72 12.43
CA LEU A 83 -14.80 -4.50 13.77
C LEU A 83 -15.56 -3.18 13.89
N SER A 84 -15.37 -2.28 12.92
CA SER A 84 -16.07 -1.01 12.79
C SER A 84 -16.55 -0.79 11.34
N PRO A 85 -17.57 0.06 11.10
CA PRO A 85 -18.07 0.31 9.76
C PRO A 85 -17.05 1.11 8.92
N THR A 86 -16.66 0.56 7.76
CA THR A 86 -15.65 1.17 6.87
C THR A 86 -16.17 1.52 5.48
N GLY A 87 -17.45 1.27 5.19
CA GLY A 87 -18.08 1.64 3.93
C GLY A 87 -17.58 0.83 2.73
N ASN A 88 -17.71 -0.50 2.77
CA ASN A 88 -17.34 -1.45 1.72
C ASN A 88 -15.92 -1.31 1.13
N VAL A 89 -15.06 -0.45 1.66
CA VAL A 89 -13.68 -0.30 1.20
C VAL A 89 -12.93 -1.60 1.45
N ILE A 90 -12.20 -2.04 0.43
CA ILE A 90 -11.27 -3.16 0.56
C ILE A 90 -9.91 -2.59 0.94
N PHE A 91 -9.52 -2.86 2.17
CA PHE A 91 -8.17 -2.62 2.66
C PHE A 91 -7.28 -3.82 2.35
N GLY A 92 -6.00 -3.54 2.09
CA GLY A 92 -4.98 -4.56 1.90
C GLY A 92 -3.68 -3.94 1.40
N ALA A 93 -2.64 -4.75 1.29
CA ALA A 93 -1.42 -4.38 0.62
C ALA A 93 -1.68 -4.10 -0.88
N PRO A 94 -0.82 -3.30 -1.54
CA PRO A 94 -0.98 -2.95 -2.95
C PRO A 94 -0.98 -4.17 -3.88
N ASP A 95 -1.37 -3.96 -5.14
CA ASP A 95 -1.35 -4.98 -6.19
C ASP A 95 -2.17 -6.23 -5.79
N VAL A 96 -3.42 -6.03 -5.37
CA VAL A 96 -4.37 -7.12 -5.06
C VAL A 96 -4.62 -7.93 -6.34
N TYR A 97 -4.23 -9.20 -6.30
CA TYR A 97 -4.32 -10.16 -7.40
C TYR A 97 -5.56 -11.04 -7.31
N LEU A 98 -6.00 -11.39 -6.09
CA LEU A 98 -7.21 -12.17 -5.84
C LEU A 98 -7.97 -11.62 -4.63
N ALA A 99 -9.29 -11.76 -4.63
CA ALA A 99 -10.16 -11.42 -3.52
C ALA A 99 -11.35 -12.38 -3.44
N ASN A 100 -11.69 -12.86 -2.24
CA ASN A 100 -12.84 -13.75 -2.03
C ASN A 100 -14.19 -13.02 -1.90
N VAL A 101 -14.23 -11.77 -2.35
CA VAL A 101 -15.42 -10.93 -2.41
C VAL A 101 -15.47 -10.25 -3.76
N PRO A 102 -16.66 -10.00 -4.31
CA PRO A 102 -16.76 -9.32 -5.59
C PRO A 102 -16.31 -7.87 -5.47
N ILE A 103 -15.44 -7.44 -6.39
CA ILE A 103 -14.81 -6.12 -6.39
C ILE A 103 -15.47 -5.20 -7.40
N GLU A 104 -15.59 -3.93 -7.04
CA GLU A 104 -15.72 -2.78 -7.93
C GLU A 104 -14.53 -1.86 -7.66
N GLY A 105 -13.72 -1.62 -8.69
CA GLY A 105 -12.45 -0.92 -8.56
C GLY A 105 -12.33 0.24 -9.54
N GLN A 106 -11.85 1.38 -9.07
CA GLN A 106 -11.36 2.45 -9.93
C GLN A 106 -9.98 2.07 -10.44
N VAL A 107 -9.84 1.92 -11.75
CA VAL A 107 -8.63 1.36 -12.38
C VAL A 107 -7.97 2.30 -13.38
N GLN A 108 -6.66 2.16 -13.52
CA GLN A 108 -5.88 2.83 -14.55
C GLN A 108 -5.11 1.77 -15.37
N PRO A 109 -5.19 1.77 -16.70
CA PRO A 109 -4.34 0.92 -17.52
C PRO A 109 -2.85 1.28 -17.35
N VAL A 110 -2.01 0.28 -17.13
CA VAL A 110 -0.57 0.44 -16.96
C VAL A 110 0.18 -0.22 -18.11
N GLN A 111 1.21 0.47 -18.60
CA GLN A 111 2.17 -0.11 -19.53
C GLN A 111 3.22 -0.86 -18.72
N ALA A 112 3.06 -2.18 -18.60
CA ALA A 112 4.04 -3.07 -17.99
C ALA A 112 4.51 -4.10 -19.02
N THR A 113 5.75 -4.58 -18.83
CA THR A 113 6.46 -5.52 -19.72
C THR A 113 5.88 -6.94 -19.70
N GLY A 114 4.87 -7.20 -18.83
CA GLY A 114 4.15 -8.47 -18.76
C GLY A 114 2.81 -8.36 -18.02
N LEU A 115 1.90 -9.27 -18.33
CA LEU A 115 0.61 -9.48 -17.67
C LEU A 115 0.66 -10.80 -16.90
N LEU A 116 0.20 -10.83 -15.64
CA LEU A 116 -0.10 -12.10 -14.98
C LEU A 116 -1.37 -12.68 -15.61
N ALA A 117 -1.35 -13.98 -15.95
CA ALA A 117 -2.45 -14.63 -16.68
C ALA A 117 -3.81 -14.33 -16.00
N THR A 118 -4.76 -13.79 -16.78
CA THR A 118 -6.11 -13.47 -16.29
C THR A 118 -7.03 -14.67 -16.43
N SER A 119 -8.06 -14.78 -15.59
CA SER A 119 -9.02 -15.87 -15.64
C SER A 119 -9.87 -15.90 -16.92
N ASP A 120 -9.99 -14.77 -17.60
CA ASP A 120 -10.76 -14.64 -18.85
C ASP A 120 -9.92 -14.77 -20.13
N GLY A 121 -8.59 -14.92 -20.01
CA GLY A 121 -7.67 -14.97 -21.14
C GLY A 121 -7.62 -13.67 -21.97
N SER A 122 -8.13 -12.55 -21.45
CA SER A 122 -8.12 -11.28 -22.16
C SER A 122 -6.70 -10.70 -22.23
N SER A 123 -6.32 -10.19 -23.40
CA SER A 123 -5.07 -9.44 -23.60
C SER A 123 -5.20 -7.96 -23.21
N ALA A 124 -6.03 -7.66 -22.19
CA ALA A 124 -6.16 -6.30 -21.68
C ALA A 124 -4.83 -5.84 -21.07
N LEU A 125 -4.53 -4.54 -21.18
CA LEU A 125 -3.43 -3.97 -20.42
C LEU A 125 -3.68 -4.21 -18.92
N PRO A 126 -2.64 -4.52 -18.13
CA PRO A 126 -2.82 -4.66 -16.70
C PRO A 126 -3.37 -3.36 -16.09
N TYR A 127 -4.15 -3.52 -15.03
CA TYR A 127 -4.70 -2.43 -14.26
C TYR A 127 -3.90 -2.16 -13.00
N GLU A 128 -3.83 -0.88 -12.67
CA GLU A 128 -3.58 -0.39 -11.34
C GLU A 128 -4.91 -0.01 -10.68
N PHE A 129 -5.17 -0.55 -9.50
CA PHE A 129 -6.31 -0.17 -8.68
C PHE A 129 -5.96 1.04 -7.82
N THR A 130 -6.71 2.13 -8.00
CA THR A 130 -6.56 3.37 -7.23
C THR A 130 -7.57 3.47 -6.07
N PHE A 131 -8.67 2.72 -6.16
CA PHE A 131 -9.64 2.56 -5.08
C PHE A 131 -10.40 1.25 -5.29
N MET A 132 -10.52 0.42 -4.27
CA MET A 132 -11.28 -0.84 -4.32
C MET A 132 -12.39 -0.87 -3.30
N ARG A 133 -13.56 -1.33 -3.74
CA ARG A 133 -14.73 -1.56 -2.89
C ARG A 133 -15.32 -2.95 -3.15
N SER A 134 -15.90 -3.54 -2.13
CA SER A 134 -16.76 -4.70 -2.29
C SER A 134 -18.11 -4.27 -2.84
N ARG A 135 -18.63 -5.05 -3.80
CA ARG A 135 -20.03 -4.94 -4.25
C ARG A 135 -20.99 -5.59 -3.25
N ARG A 136 -20.48 -6.39 -2.31
CA ARG A 136 -21.25 -6.91 -1.17
C ARG A 136 -21.07 -5.98 0.03
N THR A 137 -22.06 -5.99 0.91
CA THR A 137 -21.97 -5.22 2.16
C THR A 137 -20.93 -5.86 3.06
N LEU A 138 -20.04 -5.04 3.62
CA LEU A 138 -19.05 -5.44 4.61
C LEU A 138 -19.40 -4.83 5.96
N ASP A 139 -20.15 -5.57 6.76
CA ASP A 139 -20.57 -5.16 8.10
C ASP A 139 -19.53 -5.54 9.18
N PRO A 140 -19.51 -4.86 10.33
CA PRO A 140 -18.72 -5.31 11.48
C PRO A 140 -19.02 -6.77 11.85
N GLY A 141 -17.98 -7.56 12.08
CA GLY A 141 -18.00 -9.00 12.31
C GLY A 141 -17.80 -9.84 11.05
N MET A 142 -17.81 -9.23 9.85
CA MET A 142 -17.49 -9.93 8.60
C MET A 142 -16.00 -9.93 8.33
N SER A 143 -15.56 -10.96 7.60
CA SER A 143 -14.19 -11.07 7.12
C SER A 143 -14.15 -11.19 5.60
N TYR A 144 -13.06 -10.72 5.00
CA TYR A 144 -12.72 -10.99 3.61
C TYR A 144 -11.21 -11.29 3.52
N SER A 145 -10.83 -11.97 2.45
CA SER A 145 -9.44 -12.32 2.17
C SER A 145 -9.02 -11.79 0.82
N VAL A 146 -7.78 -11.28 0.76
CA VAL A 146 -7.14 -10.83 -0.47
C VAL A 146 -5.74 -11.44 -0.56
N VAL A 147 -5.30 -11.72 -1.78
CA VAL A 147 -3.89 -12.00 -2.09
C VAL A 147 -3.33 -10.78 -2.79
N SER A 148 -2.31 -10.17 -2.19
CA SER A 148 -1.60 -9.01 -2.74
C SER A 148 -0.19 -9.41 -3.18
N LEU A 149 0.37 -8.69 -4.14
CA LEU A 149 1.76 -8.85 -4.58
C LEU A 149 2.65 -7.79 -3.89
N GLN A 150 3.20 -8.14 -2.73
CA GLN A 150 4.03 -7.22 -1.94
C GLN A 150 5.45 -7.13 -2.49
N THR A 151 6.04 -5.95 -2.40
CA THR A 151 7.42 -5.74 -2.83
C THR A 151 8.44 -6.41 -1.91
N VAL A 152 9.47 -7.00 -2.51
CA VAL A 152 10.73 -7.40 -1.87
C VAL A 152 11.93 -6.73 -2.53
N VAL A 153 11.69 -5.65 -3.27
CA VAL A 153 12.73 -4.91 -3.98
C VAL A 153 13.83 -4.44 -3.01
N THR A 154 15.08 -4.50 -3.47
CA THR A 154 16.27 -4.08 -2.72
C THR A 154 16.64 -2.63 -3.02
N GLU A 155 17.45 -2.00 -2.16
CA GLU A 155 17.96 -0.66 -2.45
C GLU A 155 18.78 -0.61 -3.74
N LYS A 156 19.67 -1.60 -3.94
CA LYS A 156 20.49 -1.74 -5.15
C LYS A 156 19.63 -1.75 -6.41
N ALA A 157 18.56 -2.55 -6.43
CA ALA A 157 17.67 -2.62 -7.57
C ALA A 157 16.98 -1.29 -7.89
N LEU A 158 16.59 -0.51 -6.87
CA LEU A 158 15.98 0.80 -7.07
C LEU A 158 16.99 1.85 -7.55
N ARG A 159 18.25 1.76 -7.14
CA ARG A 159 19.34 2.60 -7.67
C ARG A 159 19.66 2.27 -9.13
N GLU A 160 19.53 1.00 -9.53
CA GLU A 160 19.75 0.52 -10.90
C GLU A 160 18.52 0.67 -11.82
N ALA A 161 17.37 1.06 -11.27
CA ALA A 161 16.14 1.21 -12.03
C ALA A 161 16.25 2.27 -13.13
N SER A 162 15.56 2.04 -14.25
CA SER A 162 15.49 3.00 -15.34
C SER A 162 14.83 4.31 -14.91
N THR A 163 15.15 5.39 -15.60
CA THR A 163 14.46 6.69 -15.51
C THR A 163 13.57 6.97 -16.72
N ASP A 164 13.43 6.00 -17.62
CA ASP A 164 12.49 6.07 -18.75
C ASP A 164 11.07 5.78 -18.27
N TYR A 165 10.41 6.82 -17.76
CA TYR A 165 9.05 6.72 -17.27
C TYR A 165 8.04 6.72 -18.43
N PRO A 166 7.07 5.78 -18.45
CA PRO A 166 5.98 5.79 -19.43
C PRO A 166 5.27 7.15 -19.47
N ALA A 167 4.83 7.58 -20.65
CA ALA A 167 4.20 8.89 -20.84
C ALA A 167 2.97 9.08 -19.92
N THR A 168 2.15 8.04 -19.78
CA THR A 168 0.97 8.05 -18.90
C THR A 168 1.33 8.28 -17.43
N ILE A 169 2.44 7.71 -16.96
CA ILE A 169 2.95 7.92 -15.61
C ILE A 169 3.47 9.34 -15.44
N ARG A 170 4.26 9.85 -16.40
CA ARG A 170 4.78 11.23 -16.35
C ARG A 170 3.68 12.27 -16.35
N GLU A 171 2.73 12.16 -17.28
CA GLU A 171 1.65 13.14 -17.46
C GLU A 171 0.76 13.25 -16.22
N ARG A 172 0.49 12.13 -15.54
CA ARG A 172 -0.37 12.08 -14.35
C ARG A 172 0.38 12.37 -13.06
N TYR A 173 1.54 11.74 -12.85
CA TYR A 173 2.21 11.72 -11.54
C TYR A 173 3.43 12.63 -11.44
N LEU A 174 3.65 13.51 -12.42
CA LEU A 174 4.50 14.71 -12.28
C LEU A 174 3.67 16.00 -12.16
N GLN A 175 2.34 15.89 -12.04
CA GLN A 175 1.47 17.04 -11.88
C GLN A 175 1.84 17.86 -10.63
N LEU A 176 1.96 19.17 -10.80
CA LEU A 176 2.13 20.16 -9.74
C LEU A 176 0.98 21.18 -9.83
N PRO A 177 0.55 21.79 -8.71
CA PRO A 177 -0.48 22.82 -8.74
C PRO A 177 -0.03 24.02 -9.60
N GLU A 178 -0.98 24.72 -10.23
CA GLU A 178 -0.67 25.83 -11.17
C GLU A 178 0.20 26.93 -10.54
N ASN A 179 0.03 27.16 -9.24
CA ASN A 179 0.75 28.14 -8.44
C ASN A 179 1.82 27.50 -7.55
N PHE A 180 2.41 26.37 -7.97
CA PHE A 180 3.41 25.65 -7.19
C PHE A 180 4.58 26.54 -6.77
N SER A 181 4.93 26.45 -5.48
CA SER A 181 5.97 27.27 -4.88
C SER A 181 7.37 26.92 -5.42
N SER A 182 8.07 27.93 -5.94
CA SER A 182 9.47 27.79 -6.30
C SER A 182 10.38 27.60 -5.08
N ALA A 183 9.95 27.99 -3.87
CA ALA A 183 10.71 27.76 -2.65
C ALA A 183 10.75 26.27 -2.26
N ILE A 184 9.64 25.55 -2.48
CA ILE A 184 9.58 24.09 -2.26
C ILE A 184 10.53 23.37 -3.23
N ALA A 185 10.52 23.75 -4.51
CA ALA A 185 11.45 23.20 -5.50
C ALA A 185 12.92 23.50 -5.16
N ALA A 186 13.21 24.73 -4.73
CA ALA A 186 14.55 25.16 -4.34
C ALA A 186 15.05 24.37 -3.11
N LEU A 187 14.18 24.16 -2.11
CA LEU A 187 14.52 23.36 -0.93
C LEU A 187 14.86 21.91 -1.34
N ALA A 188 14.07 21.30 -2.24
CA ALA A 188 14.36 19.95 -2.73
C ALA A 188 15.75 19.88 -3.38
N GLN A 189 16.06 20.84 -4.26
CA GLN A 189 17.37 20.93 -4.92
C GLN A 189 18.52 21.18 -3.93
N GLU A 190 18.31 22.01 -2.92
CA GLU A 190 19.27 22.30 -1.86
C GLU A 190 19.61 21.03 -1.07
N MET A 191 18.61 20.26 -0.64
CA MET A 191 18.83 19.02 0.12
C MET A 191 19.65 17.99 -0.69
N ILE A 192 19.36 17.85 -2.00
CA ILE A 192 20.14 16.97 -2.88
C ILE A 192 21.57 17.51 -3.04
N ALA A 193 21.73 18.81 -3.29
CA ALA A 193 23.04 19.42 -3.45
C ALA A 193 23.91 19.27 -2.20
N ASP A 194 23.36 19.54 -1.01
CA ASP A 194 24.08 19.43 0.26
C ASP A 194 24.55 18.00 0.54
N ARG A 195 23.72 16.99 0.24
CA ARG A 195 24.08 15.58 0.44
C ARG A 195 25.19 15.13 -0.51
N PHE A 196 25.15 15.58 -1.77
CA PHE A 196 25.97 15.04 -2.85
C PHE A 196 27.10 15.98 -3.33
N ALA A 197 27.26 17.18 -2.76
CA ALA A 197 28.28 18.17 -3.13
C ALA A 197 29.73 17.64 -3.04
N ALA A 198 29.99 16.62 -2.21
CA ALA A 198 31.32 16.06 -1.97
C ALA A 198 31.62 14.75 -2.73
N THR A 199 30.65 14.19 -3.46
CA THR A 199 30.79 12.93 -4.21
C THR A 199 30.93 13.20 -5.71
N ALA A 200 31.96 12.66 -6.35
CA ALA A 200 32.18 12.67 -7.81
C ALA A 200 31.68 11.36 -8.44
N PRO A 201 31.50 11.26 -9.78
CA PRO A 201 30.79 12.13 -10.71
C PRO A 201 29.35 11.64 -11.00
N GLU A 202 28.85 10.61 -10.29
CA GLU A 202 27.54 10.02 -10.57
C GLU A 202 26.43 10.91 -10.04
N GLN A 203 25.46 11.20 -10.90
CA GLN A 203 24.25 11.93 -10.50
C GLN A 203 23.45 11.04 -9.53
N PRO A 204 22.87 11.61 -8.46
CA PRO A 204 22.11 10.83 -7.50
C PRO A 204 20.90 10.20 -8.20
N THR A 205 20.67 8.91 -7.95
CA THR A 205 19.55 8.17 -8.54
C THR A 205 18.21 8.68 -7.99
N PRO A 206 17.05 8.40 -8.64
CA PRO A 206 15.75 8.74 -8.07
C PRO A 206 15.53 8.16 -6.66
N TYR A 207 16.04 6.95 -6.41
CA TYR A 207 16.00 6.34 -5.08
C TYR A 207 16.79 7.17 -4.07
N ASP A 208 18.02 7.54 -4.39
CA ASP A 208 18.86 8.33 -3.49
C ASP A 208 18.25 9.71 -3.22
N GLN A 209 17.67 10.35 -4.23
CA GLN A 209 16.97 11.63 -4.09
C GLN A 209 15.73 11.50 -3.17
N ALA A 210 14.94 10.44 -3.35
CA ALA A 210 13.81 10.14 -2.47
C ALA A 210 14.22 9.90 -1.02
N LYS A 211 15.30 9.16 -0.78
CA LYS A 211 15.82 8.94 0.58
C LYS A 211 16.32 10.22 1.23
N VAL A 212 16.94 11.14 0.49
CA VAL A 212 17.37 12.43 1.04
C VAL A 212 16.18 13.28 1.48
N ILE A 213 15.17 13.40 0.63
CA ILE A 213 13.95 14.16 0.95
C ILE A 213 13.21 13.52 2.13
N GLU A 214 13.05 12.20 2.13
CA GLU A 214 12.44 11.46 3.23
C GLU A 214 13.17 11.72 4.55
N GLN A 215 14.51 11.61 4.56
CA GLN A 215 15.32 11.86 5.76
C GLN A 215 15.21 13.30 6.26
N TYR A 216 15.20 14.29 5.35
CA TYR A 216 15.00 15.68 5.72
C TYR A 216 13.64 15.90 6.38
N LEU A 217 12.56 15.40 5.76
CA LEU A 217 11.22 15.57 6.30
C LEU A 217 11.08 14.93 7.67
N ARG A 218 11.69 13.77 7.90
CA ARG A 218 11.72 13.10 9.21
C ARG A 218 12.42 13.91 10.32
N THR A 219 13.10 15.01 9.99
CA THR A 219 13.64 15.95 10.99
C THR A 219 12.62 16.98 11.50
N ILE A 220 11.50 17.13 10.79
CA ILE A 220 10.37 17.99 11.18
C ILE A 220 9.56 17.28 12.28
N GLU A 221 9.07 18.04 13.26
CA GLU A 221 8.33 17.48 14.42
C GLU A 221 6.94 16.95 14.04
N TYR A 222 6.60 15.74 14.50
CA TYR A 222 5.25 15.22 14.33
C TYR A 222 4.31 15.81 15.38
N ASP A 223 3.18 16.39 14.93
CA ASP A 223 2.15 17.00 15.76
C ASP A 223 0.78 16.95 15.04
N ASP A 224 -0.20 16.24 15.63
CA ASP A 224 -1.59 16.22 15.15
C ASP A 224 -2.38 17.49 15.57
N ALA A 225 -1.87 18.27 16.54
CA ALA A 225 -2.52 19.43 17.13
C ALA A 225 -2.04 20.76 16.54
N ILE A 226 -1.85 20.81 15.22
CA ILE A 226 -1.41 22.03 14.54
C ILE A 226 -2.57 23.01 14.28
N PRO A 227 -2.34 24.34 14.36
CA PRO A 227 -3.25 25.32 13.78
C PRO A 227 -3.37 25.11 12.26
N ALA A 228 -4.55 25.42 11.72
CA ALA A 228 -4.75 25.38 10.27
C ALA A 228 -3.84 26.41 9.57
N PRO A 229 -3.30 26.07 8.38
CA PRO A 229 -2.58 27.03 7.56
C PRO A 229 -3.45 28.26 7.24
N PRO A 230 -2.88 29.48 7.20
CA PRO A 230 -3.63 30.67 6.79
C PRO A 230 -4.30 30.50 5.41
N PRO A 231 -5.48 31.11 5.19
CA PRO A 231 -6.25 30.94 3.94
C PRO A 231 -5.53 31.42 2.67
N ASP A 232 -4.61 32.36 2.79
CA ASP A 232 -3.83 32.98 1.72
C ASP A 232 -2.41 32.43 1.60
N GLN A 233 -2.04 31.46 2.45
CA GLN A 233 -0.73 30.83 2.43
C GLN A 233 -0.80 29.40 1.88
N ASP A 234 0.24 29.01 1.15
CA ASP A 234 0.45 27.62 0.72
C ASP A 234 0.64 26.72 1.96
N PRO A 235 -0.15 25.65 2.12
CA PRO A 235 -0.10 24.81 3.32
C PRO A 235 1.24 24.06 3.47
N ILE A 236 1.95 23.80 2.37
CA ILE A 236 3.24 23.10 2.39
C ILE A 236 4.38 24.08 2.66
N GLU A 237 4.31 25.32 2.19
CA GLU A 237 5.23 26.37 2.68
C GLU A 237 5.07 26.59 4.17
N TYR A 238 3.82 26.68 4.66
CA TYR A 238 3.54 26.83 6.08
C TYR A 238 4.17 25.69 6.90
N PHE A 239 4.02 24.45 6.43
CA PHE A 239 4.61 23.27 7.06
C PHE A 239 6.15 23.28 7.03
N LEU A 240 6.77 23.50 5.88
CA LEU A 240 8.22 23.37 5.68
C LEU A 240 9.04 24.53 6.28
N PHE A 241 8.50 25.75 6.21
CA PHE A 241 9.28 26.95 6.50
C PHE A 241 8.86 27.65 7.79
N ASP A 242 7.56 27.65 8.12
CA ASP A 242 7.02 28.45 9.22
C ASP A 242 6.79 27.63 10.49
N ILE A 243 5.82 26.71 10.46
CA ILE A 243 5.40 26.00 11.66
C ILE A 243 6.31 24.82 12.00
N LYS A 244 6.93 24.19 10.99
CA LYS A 244 7.88 23.07 11.13
C LYS A 244 7.42 21.94 12.05
N ARG A 245 6.13 21.66 11.99
CA ARG A 245 5.49 20.49 12.61
C ARG A 245 4.17 20.16 11.90
N GLY A 246 3.77 18.90 11.92
CA GLY A 246 2.52 18.47 11.30
C GLY A 246 2.29 16.98 11.43
N TYR A 247 1.31 16.46 10.70
CA TYR A 247 0.96 15.04 10.71
C TYR A 247 1.05 14.45 9.30
N CYS A 248 0.84 13.13 9.17
CA CYS A 248 1.14 12.32 7.97
C CYS A 248 0.79 12.98 6.63
N ASP A 249 -0.38 13.61 6.50
CA ASP A 249 -0.82 14.25 5.24
C ASP A 249 0.16 15.33 4.77
N TYR A 250 0.73 16.13 5.69
CA TYR A 250 1.69 17.18 5.36
C TYR A 250 3.03 16.61 4.92
N TYR A 251 3.52 15.58 5.62
CA TYR A 251 4.77 14.90 5.26
C TYR A 251 4.67 14.24 3.89
N ALA A 252 3.61 13.46 3.66
CA ALA A 252 3.39 12.79 2.39
C ALA A 252 3.22 13.79 1.25
N THR A 253 2.44 14.85 1.46
CA THR A 253 2.25 15.89 0.43
C THR A 253 3.56 16.61 0.11
N ALA A 254 4.31 17.03 1.13
CA ALA A 254 5.59 17.70 0.94
C ALA A 254 6.58 16.82 0.15
N MET A 255 6.72 15.55 0.54
CA MET A 255 7.61 14.63 -0.16
C MET A 255 7.21 14.44 -1.63
N VAL A 256 5.93 14.19 -1.90
CA VAL A 256 5.44 14.02 -3.28
C VAL A 256 5.72 15.27 -4.11
N LEU A 257 5.38 16.46 -3.62
CA LEU A 257 5.58 17.68 -4.39
C LEU A 257 7.06 18.01 -4.61
N MET A 258 7.92 17.77 -3.60
CA MET A 258 9.36 17.91 -3.75
C MET A 258 9.90 16.94 -4.81
N LEU A 259 9.48 15.67 -4.80
CA LEU A 259 9.89 14.67 -5.79
C LEU A 259 9.39 14.97 -7.20
N ARG A 260 8.12 15.35 -7.34
CA ARG A 260 7.56 15.77 -8.64
C ARG A 260 8.29 16.98 -9.21
N SER A 261 8.73 17.92 -8.37
CA SER A 261 9.55 19.07 -8.80
C SER A 261 10.93 18.68 -9.33
N LEU A 262 11.45 17.52 -8.92
CA LEU A 262 12.69 16.92 -9.41
C LEU A 262 12.48 16.00 -10.62
N GLY A 263 11.25 15.88 -11.13
CA GLY A 263 10.93 15.00 -12.25
C GLY A 263 10.77 13.52 -11.87
N ILE A 264 10.58 13.21 -10.59
CA ILE A 264 10.40 11.84 -10.08
C ILE A 264 8.90 11.58 -9.85
N PRO A 265 8.26 10.66 -10.63
CA PRO A 265 6.84 10.38 -10.49
C PRO A 265 6.53 9.79 -9.13
N SER A 266 5.62 10.43 -8.41
CA SER A 266 5.27 10.08 -7.04
C SER A 266 3.81 10.42 -6.74
N ARG A 267 3.25 9.81 -5.71
CA ARG A 267 1.84 9.96 -5.33
C ARG A 267 1.62 9.79 -3.84
N ALA A 268 0.53 10.39 -3.37
CA ALA A 268 0.04 10.19 -2.01
C ALA A 268 -0.94 9.01 -1.99
N VAL A 269 -0.87 8.21 -0.93
CA VAL A 269 -1.76 7.07 -0.71
C VAL A 269 -2.29 7.14 0.71
N SER A 270 -3.58 6.92 0.90
CA SER A 270 -4.19 6.86 2.22
C SER A 270 -4.82 5.51 2.51
N GLY A 271 -4.81 5.16 3.79
CA GLY A 271 -5.33 3.92 4.33
C GLY A 271 -5.03 3.86 5.82
N TYR A 272 -4.58 2.72 6.29
CA TYR A 272 -4.04 2.57 7.65
C TYR A 272 -2.57 2.13 7.61
N ALA A 273 -1.79 2.60 8.58
CA ALA A 273 -0.48 2.05 8.90
C ALA A 273 -0.60 0.66 9.55
N GLU A 274 0.54 0.03 9.82
CA GLU A 274 0.69 -1.37 10.25
C GLU A 274 -0.27 -1.77 11.39
N GLY A 275 -0.48 -0.88 12.36
CA GLY A 275 -1.20 -1.17 13.60
C GLY A 275 -0.32 -1.90 14.61
N LEU A 276 -0.94 -2.56 15.58
CA LEU A 276 -0.23 -3.30 16.63
C LEU A 276 -0.24 -4.81 16.34
N TYR A 277 0.93 -5.41 16.17
CA TYR A 277 1.04 -6.86 16.03
C TYR A 277 1.02 -7.56 17.39
N SER A 278 0.14 -8.56 17.54
CA SER A 278 0.11 -9.47 18.70
C SER A 278 0.84 -10.76 18.35
N GLU A 279 1.99 -11.03 18.97
CA GLU A 279 2.69 -12.31 18.82
C GLU A 279 1.88 -13.48 19.40
N GLU A 280 1.08 -13.23 20.44
CA GLU A 280 0.23 -14.24 21.08
C GLU A 280 -0.91 -14.69 20.16
N ASP A 281 -1.54 -13.74 19.48
CA ASP A 281 -2.72 -14.02 18.67
C ASP A 281 -2.43 -14.17 17.16
N GLY A 282 -1.23 -13.78 16.72
CA GLY A 282 -0.78 -13.90 15.33
C GLY A 282 -1.45 -12.93 14.35
N PHE A 283 -1.93 -11.76 14.81
CA PHE A 283 -2.58 -10.77 13.96
C PHE A 283 -2.20 -9.32 14.29
N TYR A 284 -2.46 -8.43 13.32
CA TYR A 284 -2.38 -6.98 13.47
C TYR A 284 -3.74 -6.43 13.91
N SER A 285 -3.77 -5.66 15.00
CA SER A 285 -4.93 -4.87 15.41
C SER A 285 -4.77 -3.45 14.89
N VAL A 286 -5.68 -3.03 14.01
CA VAL A 286 -5.64 -1.72 13.36
C VAL A 286 -6.78 -0.85 13.88
N ARG A 287 -6.45 0.36 14.32
CA ARG A 287 -7.34 1.31 15.00
C ARG A 287 -7.52 2.59 14.20
N GLU A 288 -8.48 3.40 14.61
CA GLU A 288 -8.73 4.74 14.04
C GLU A 288 -7.49 5.64 14.07
N VAL A 289 -6.68 5.57 15.14
CA VAL A 289 -5.42 6.31 15.26
C VAL A 289 -4.39 5.91 14.21
N ASP A 290 -4.48 4.69 13.70
CA ASP A 290 -3.54 4.15 12.72
C ASP A 290 -3.89 4.61 11.29
N ALA A 291 -4.95 5.40 11.09
CA ALA A 291 -5.23 6.00 9.78
C ALA A 291 -4.02 6.83 9.33
N HIS A 292 -3.59 6.67 8.09
CA HIS A 292 -2.30 7.18 7.66
C HIS A 292 -2.26 7.52 6.18
N THR A 293 -1.37 8.45 5.84
CA THR A 293 -1.07 8.84 4.46
C THR A 293 0.44 8.71 4.24
N TRP A 294 0.85 7.94 3.23
CA TRP A 294 2.25 7.71 2.88
C TRP A 294 2.51 8.06 1.41
N VAL A 295 3.75 7.84 0.98
CA VAL A 295 4.24 8.20 -0.35
C VAL A 295 4.57 6.94 -1.12
N GLU A 296 4.24 6.94 -2.40
CA GLU A 296 4.77 5.95 -3.33
C GLU A 296 5.49 6.63 -4.49
N VAL A 297 6.61 6.04 -4.89
CA VAL A 297 7.47 6.50 -5.99
C VAL A 297 7.49 5.43 -7.06
N TYR A 298 7.35 5.84 -8.32
CA TYR A 298 7.32 4.91 -9.45
C TYR A 298 8.75 4.58 -9.91
N PHE A 299 9.04 3.29 -10.01
CA PHE A 299 10.26 2.76 -10.60
C PHE A 299 9.89 1.83 -11.76
N PRO A 300 10.34 2.11 -13.00
CA PRO A 300 10.14 1.21 -14.14
C PRO A 300 10.53 -0.23 -13.79
N ASP A 301 9.75 -1.19 -14.29
CA ASP A 301 9.81 -2.64 -14.00
C ASP A 301 9.49 -3.07 -12.56
N TYR A 302 9.56 -2.17 -11.57
CA TYR A 302 9.26 -2.45 -10.16
C TYR A 302 7.92 -1.87 -9.66
N GLY A 303 7.29 -1.01 -10.46
CA GLY A 303 6.02 -0.36 -10.16
C GLY A 303 6.13 0.71 -9.07
N TRP A 304 5.06 0.86 -8.30
CA TRP A 304 5.00 1.81 -7.19
C TRP A 304 5.63 1.23 -5.93
N ILE A 305 6.54 1.99 -5.32
CA ILE A 305 7.31 1.59 -4.14
C ILE A 305 7.10 2.61 -3.02
N GLU A 306 6.80 2.11 -1.82
CA GLU A 306 6.49 2.88 -0.63
C GLU A 306 7.70 3.57 0.02
N PHE A 307 7.48 4.79 0.51
CA PHE A 307 8.37 5.62 1.30
C PHE A 307 7.60 6.23 2.49
N GLU A 308 8.28 6.43 3.61
CA GLU A 308 7.70 6.87 4.88
C GLU A 308 8.40 8.14 5.41
N PRO A 309 7.97 9.33 4.96
CA PRO A 309 8.54 10.58 5.42
C PRO A 309 8.10 10.97 6.85
N THR A 310 7.08 10.33 7.41
CA THR A 310 6.49 10.77 8.70
C THR A 310 7.42 10.42 9.86
N ALA A 311 7.88 11.44 10.60
CA ALA A 311 8.80 11.27 11.71
C ALA A 311 8.24 10.39 12.84
N GLY A 312 6.91 10.42 13.05
CA GLY A 312 6.21 9.61 14.05
C GLY A 312 6.08 8.13 13.70
N GLU A 313 6.36 7.74 12.45
CA GLU A 313 6.26 6.36 11.98
C GLU A 313 7.63 5.69 11.91
N THR A 314 7.66 4.37 12.10
CA THR A 314 8.87 3.57 11.90
C THR A 314 9.34 3.69 10.44
N SER A 315 10.64 3.92 10.21
CA SER A 315 11.17 3.99 8.85
C SER A 315 11.09 2.64 8.15
N LEU A 316 10.74 2.63 6.86
CA LEU A 316 10.79 1.43 6.03
C LEU A 316 12.23 0.94 5.87
N GLN A 317 12.49 -0.29 6.32
CA GLN A 317 13.76 -0.96 6.10
C GLN A 317 13.67 -1.81 4.84
N ARG A 318 14.65 -1.63 3.95
CA ARG A 318 14.75 -2.35 2.69
C ARG A 318 16.08 -3.10 2.66
N PRO A 319 16.13 -4.37 2.20
CA PRO A 319 17.40 -5.06 2.06
C PRO A 319 18.33 -4.29 1.12
N SER A 320 19.62 -4.21 1.45
CA SER A 320 20.59 -3.46 0.63
C SER A 320 20.70 -4.04 -0.79
N GLY A 321 20.67 -5.37 -0.91
CA GLY A 321 20.91 -6.07 -2.17
C GLY A 321 22.40 -6.18 -2.54
N GLU A 322 23.30 -5.79 -1.64
CA GLU A 322 24.73 -6.08 -1.76
C GLU A 322 24.98 -7.53 -1.30
N GLU A 323 25.74 -8.30 -2.08
CA GLU A 323 26.22 -9.60 -1.63
C GLU A 323 27.05 -9.38 -0.36
N VAL A 324 26.61 -9.95 0.77
CA VAL A 324 27.44 -10.00 1.96
C VAL A 324 28.59 -10.94 1.62
N ASP A 325 29.79 -10.41 1.39
CA ASP A 325 31.02 -11.20 1.28
C ASP A 325 31.28 -11.91 2.62
N ARG A 326 30.58 -13.02 2.83
CA ARG A 326 30.84 -13.95 3.93
C ARG A 326 32.02 -14.80 3.47
N GLY A 327 33.22 -14.29 3.72
CA GLY A 327 34.44 -15.08 3.62
C GLY A 327 34.27 -16.42 4.34
N ASP A 328 34.51 -17.50 3.60
CA ASP A 328 34.62 -18.91 4.00
C ASP A 328 34.35 -19.23 5.48
N GLU A 329 33.08 -19.42 5.86
CA GLU A 329 32.71 -20.38 6.90
C GLU A 329 31.50 -21.20 6.45
N ASN A 330 31.70 -22.51 6.53
CA ASN A 330 30.87 -23.59 6.03
C ASN A 330 29.44 -23.56 6.62
N PHE A 331 28.50 -22.91 5.94
CA PHE A 331 27.06 -23.06 6.17
C PHE A 331 26.46 -23.97 5.09
N GLN A 332 26.42 -25.26 5.39
CA GLN A 332 25.43 -26.17 4.80
C GLN A 332 24.10 -25.90 5.48
N ASP A 333 23.36 -24.93 4.95
CA ASP A 333 21.89 -24.94 4.84
C ASP A 333 21.49 -23.62 4.19
N ASN A 334 21.13 -23.68 2.92
CA ASN A 334 20.33 -22.65 2.28
C ASN A 334 19.14 -23.38 1.66
N PRO A 335 17.89 -23.09 2.07
CA PRO A 335 16.75 -23.62 1.35
C PRO A 335 16.75 -22.99 -0.03
N SER A 336 16.90 -23.83 -1.05
CA SER A 336 16.49 -23.51 -2.41
C SER A 336 15.05 -22.98 -2.35
N GLY A 337 14.85 -21.73 -2.74
CA GLY A 337 13.53 -21.11 -2.66
C GLY A 337 13.47 -19.74 -3.33
N VAL A 338 14.21 -19.53 -4.43
CA VAL A 338 13.70 -18.60 -5.45
C VAL A 338 12.53 -19.35 -6.08
N ASN A 339 11.35 -19.25 -5.48
CA ASN A 339 10.17 -19.89 -6.04
C ASN A 339 9.93 -19.29 -7.43
N GLU A 340 9.67 -20.16 -8.41
CA GLU A 340 8.99 -19.75 -9.64
C GLU A 340 7.76 -18.92 -9.26
N PRO A 341 7.33 -17.94 -10.09
CA PRO A 341 6.12 -17.20 -9.82
C PRO A 341 4.99 -18.19 -9.54
N SER A 342 4.38 -18.08 -8.34
CA SER A 342 3.30 -18.96 -7.91
C SER A 342 2.24 -19.03 -9.01
N SER A 343 1.85 -20.25 -9.40
CA SER A 343 0.85 -20.40 -10.44
C SER A 343 -0.49 -19.82 -9.96
N PRO A 344 -1.40 -19.43 -10.88
CA PRO A 344 -2.71 -18.97 -10.48
C PRO A 344 -3.51 -19.99 -9.65
N GLU A 345 -3.21 -21.29 -9.79
CA GLU A 345 -3.80 -22.35 -8.97
C GLU A 345 -3.26 -22.30 -7.54
N ASP A 346 -1.94 -22.14 -7.36
CA ASP A 346 -1.30 -22.05 -6.03
C ASP A 346 -1.84 -20.84 -5.23
N LEU A 347 -2.05 -19.71 -5.90
CA LEU A 347 -2.57 -18.50 -5.24
C LEU A 347 -4.05 -18.60 -4.88
N GLN A 348 -4.84 -19.33 -5.68
CA GLN A 348 -6.23 -19.65 -5.33
C GLN A 348 -6.27 -20.60 -4.13
N ASP A 349 -5.39 -21.61 -4.08
CA ASP A 349 -5.25 -22.49 -2.94
C ASP A 349 -4.82 -21.71 -1.67
N GLU A 350 -3.87 -20.77 -1.79
CA GLU A 350 -3.50 -19.87 -0.69
C GLU A 350 -4.64 -18.95 -0.22
N LEU A 351 -5.54 -18.54 -1.12
CA LEU A 351 -6.72 -17.74 -0.77
C LEU A 351 -7.80 -18.58 -0.10
N MET A 352 -8.02 -19.81 -0.58
CA MET A 352 -9.06 -20.72 -0.08
C MET A 352 -8.65 -21.42 1.21
N ASN A 353 -7.36 -21.61 1.40
CA ASN A 353 -6.79 -22.23 2.59
C ASN A 353 -5.57 -21.45 3.09
N PRO A 354 -5.74 -20.18 3.55
CA PRO A 354 -4.64 -19.40 4.05
C PRO A 354 -3.89 -20.17 5.12
N PRO A 355 -2.54 -20.18 5.08
CA PRO A 355 -1.71 -21.09 5.88
C PRO A 355 -1.88 -20.97 7.41
N PHE A 356 -2.68 -20.02 7.88
CA PHE A 356 -2.94 -19.73 9.28
C PHE A 356 -4.38 -20.03 9.73
N LEU A 357 -5.28 -20.44 8.83
CA LEU A 357 -6.66 -20.82 9.22
C LEU A 357 -6.72 -22.10 10.06
N GLU A 358 -5.74 -23.01 9.91
CA GLU A 358 -5.66 -24.24 10.71
C GLU A 358 -5.30 -23.96 12.18
N ASP A 359 -4.63 -22.84 12.46
CA ASP A 359 -4.11 -22.45 13.78
C ASP A 359 -4.99 -21.40 14.51
N LEU A 360 -6.12 -20.97 13.92
CA LEU A 360 -7.03 -20.07 14.63
C LEU A 360 -7.66 -20.81 15.82
N PRO A 361 -7.60 -20.26 17.05
CA PRO A 361 -8.38 -20.80 18.15
C PRO A 361 -9.86 -20.87 17.76
N GLN A 362 -10.48 -22.05 17.89
CA GLN A 362 -11.86 -22.32 17.45
C GLN A 362 -12.95 -21.52 18.20
N ASP A 363 -12.58 -20.52 19.02
CA ASP A 363 -13.46 -19.80 19.92
C ASP A 363 -13.85 -18.39 19.44
N PHE A 364 -13.53 -18.01 18.21
CA PHE A 364 -13.99 -16.75 17.59
C PHE A 364 -15.53 -16.66 17.44
N GLY A 365 -16.28 -17.71 17.77
CA GLY A 365 -17.75 -17.75 17.74
C GLY A 365 -18.46 -17.27 19.02
N SER A 366 -17.75 -16.89 20.09
CA SER A 366 -18.37 -16.60 21.39
C SER A 366 -18.12 -15.17 21.90
N ILE A 367 -18.59 -14.16 21.15
CA ILE A 367 -18.94 -12.87 21.74
C ILE A 367 -20.43 -12.57 21.46
N GLY A 368 -21.27 -13.04 22.38
CA GLY A 368 -22.53 -12.38 22.76
C GLY A 368 -23.71 -12.42 21.79
N GLY A 369 -24.50 -13.51 21.83
CA GLY A 369 -25.88 -13.49 21.32
C GLY A 369 -26.49 -14.88 21.23
N GLY A 370 -27.21 -15.32 22.28
CA GLY A 370 -27.82 -16.64 22.33
C GLY A 370 -28.85 -16.89 21.21
N GLY A 371 -28.75 -18.05 20.57
CA GLY A 371 -29.73 -18.57 19.61
C GLY A 371 -29.06 -19.50 18.59
N GLY A 372 -28.99 -20.79 18.88
CA GLY A 372 -28.12 -21.74 18.17
C GLY A 372 -28.56 -22.17 16.77
N LEU A 373 -27.59 -22.65 16.01
CA LEU A 373 -27.70 -23.57 14.88
C LEU A 373 -26.40 -24.41 14.87
N ALA A 374 -26.43 -25.65 15.37
CA ALA A 374 -26.53 -26.88 14.58
C ALA A 374 -25.29 -27.13 13.68
N SER A 375 -24.33 -27.87 14.23
CA SER A 375 -23.15 -28.43 13.55
C SER A 375 -23.52 -29.42 12.46
N TRP A 376 -23.02 -29.24 11.24
CA TRP A 376 -23.05 -30.27 10.18
C TRP A 376 -21.63 -30.76 9.87
N SER A 377 -21.40 -32.01 10.24
CA SER A 377 -20.22 -32.81 9.90
C SER A 377 -20.33 -33.38 8.48
N TRP A 378 -19.31 -33.19 7.65
CA TRP A 378 -19.19 -33.86 6.35
C TRP A 378 -18.67 -35.30 6.56
N GLN A 379 -19.41 -36.29 6.07
CA GLN A 379 -18.91 -37.66 5.88
C GLN A 379 -18.79 -37.96 4.38
N LEU A 380 -17.56 -38.29 3.98
CA LEU A 380 -17.17 -38.81 2.67
C LEU A 380 -17.83 -40.16 2.39
N TRP A 381 -18.36 -40.34 1.17
CA TRP A 381 -18.52 -41.67 0.58
C TRP A 381 -17.98 -41.67 -0.85
N ALA A 382 -16.94 -42.48 -1.04
CA ALA A 382 -16.47 -42.92 -2.35
C ALA A 382 -17.41 -44.01 -2.89
N ALA A 383 -17.79 -43.92 -4.16
CA ALA A 383 -18.49 -44.99 -4.88
C ALA A 383 -17.68 -45.37 -6.12
N LEU A 384 -16.98 -46.50 -6.01
CA LEU A 384 -16.40 -47.25 -7.11
C LEU A 384 -17.43 -48.31 -7.52
N THR A 385 -17.88 -48.34 -8.78
CA THR A 385 -18.64 -49.50 -9.29
C THR A 385 -18.04 -49.97 -10.61
N VAL A 386 -17.39 -51.14 -10.54
CA VAL A 386 -17.10 -52.02 -11.67
C VAL A 386 -18.31 -52.93 -11.83
N VAL A 387 -18.84 -53.08 -13.05
CA VAL A 387 -19.71 -54.21 -13.40
C VAL A 387 -19.14 -54.87 -14.65
N LEU A 388 -18.65 -56.10 -14.45
CA LEU A 388 -18.43 -57.12 -15.45
C LEU A 388 -19.55 -58.15 -15.24
N LEU A 389 -20.40 -58.34 -16.25
CA LEU A 389 -20.98 -59.63 -16.67
C LEU A 389 -21.64 -59.47 -18.04
#